data_AF-A0A146LB19-F1
#
_entry.id   AF-A0A146LB19-F1
#
_cell.length_a   1.000
_cell.length_b   1.000
_cell.length_c   1.000
_cell.angle_alpha   90.00
_cell.angle_beta   90.00
_cell.angle_gamma   90.00
#
_symmetry.space_group_name_H-M   'P 1'
#
loop_
_entity.id
_entity.type
_entity.pdbx_description
1 polymer ?
#
loop_
_entity_poly.entity_id
_entity_poly.type
_entity_poly.pdbx_seq_one_letter_code
_entity_poly.pdbx_strand_id
1 'polypeptide(L)'
;MDQFACVHSTAGNFMALDCNLLEFTNHDITRITGNDGCFLLIDSMVKHELTASDHGMGYNAIRADIEGAEKAVSSVKLEGKPFKFCYLAREPSKFTSDDPVMYVHACKHAMTPS
;
A
#
# COMPACT_ATOMS: atom_id res chain seq x y z
N MET A 1 3.40 9.46 4.80
CA MET A 1 3.04 8.60 5.96
C MET A 1 3.93 8.97 7.14
N ASP A 2 5.25 8.85 7.00
CA ASP A 2 6.22 9.08 8.08
C ASP A 2 6.11 10.46 8.73
N GLN A 3 5.93 11.51 7.92
CA GLN A 3 5.76 12.89 8.44
C GLN A 3 4.50 13.02 9.29
N PHE A 4 3.39 12.40 8.87
CA PHE A 4 2.13 12.44 9.62
C PHE A 4 2.24 11.67 10.93
N ALA A 5 2.83 10.47 10.88
CA ALA A 5 3.04 9.65 12.07
C ALA A 5 3.91 10.40 13.09
N CYS A 6 5.00 11.04 12.64
CA CYS A 6 5.91 11.79 13.51
C CYS A 6 5.22 12.98 14.22
N VAL A 7 4.25 13.63 13.58
CA VAL A 7 3.60 14.84 14.12
C VAL A 7 2.35 14.50 14.95
N HIS A 8 1.59 13.48 14.55
CA HIS A 8 0.24 13.22 15.08
C HIS A 8 0.12 11.94 15.90
N SER A 9 1.22 11.20 16.12
CA SER A 9 1.20 9.99 16.95
C SER A 9 0.75 10.29 18.37
N THR A 10 -0.10 9.43 18.92
CA THR A 10 -0.54 9.48 20.32
C THR A 10 -0.11 8.19 21.01
N ALA A 11 0.39 8.28 22.24
CA ALA A 11 0.80 7.12 23.02
C ALA A 11 -0.35 6.10 23.15
N GLY A 12 -0.04 4.80 23.06
CA GLY A 12 -1.03 3.73 23.15
C GLY A 12 -1.99 3.63 21.96
N ASN A 13 -1.74 4.34 20.86
CA ASN A 13 -2.58 4.31 19.68
C ASN A 13 -1.77 3.96 18.43
N PHE A 14 -2.42 3.29 17.47
CA PHE A 14 -1.96 3.24 16.09
C PHE A 14 -2.75 4.23 15.24
N MET A 15 -2.16 4.69 14.14
CA MET A 15 -2.76 5.69 13.26
C MET A 15 -3.26 5.03 11.98
N ALA A 16 -4.53 5.26 11.64
CA ALA A 16 -5.04 5.05 10.29
C ALA A 16 -4.96 6.39 9.54
N LEU A 17 -4.20 6.43 8.44
CA LEU A 17 -4.02 7.62 7.60
C LEU A 17 -4.68 7.42 6.24
N ASP A 18 -5.62 8.29 5.88
CA ASP A 18 -6.11 8.41 4.51
C ASP A 18 -5.23 9.36 3.71
N CYS A 19 -4.34 8.81 2.88
CA CYS A 19 -3.44 9.61 2.04
C CYS A 19 -4.14 10.40 0.90
N ASN A 20 -5.41 10.15 0.59
CA ASN A 20 -6.14 10.91 -0.44
C ASN A 20 -6.76 12.19 0.15
N LEU A 21 -7.34 12.08 1.35
CA LEU A 21 -7.95 13.21 2.06
C LEU A 21 -6.97 13.91 3.00
N LEU A 22 -5.82 13.28 3.28
CA LEU A 22 -4.84 13.70 4.29
C LEU A 22 -5.44 13.79 5.70
N GLU A 23 -6.44 12.95 5.96
CA GLU A 23 -7.10 12.81 7.26
C GLU A 23 -6.54 11.60 8.01
N PHE A 24 -6.48 11.69 9.34
CA PHE A 24 -6.02 10.59 10.18
C PHE A 24 -6.98 10.33 11.33
N THR A 25 -7.01 9.09 11.79
CA THR A 25 -7.69 8.69 13.02
C THR A 25 -6.73 7.84 13.86
N ASN A 26 -6.61 8.19 15.13
CA ASN A 26 -5.87 7.39 16.10
C ASN A 26 -6.81 6.39 16.76
N HIS A 27 -6.37 5.15 16.84
CA HIS A 27 -7.12 4.03 17.40
C HIS A 27 -6.31 3.38 18.51
N ASP A 28 -6.99 3.05 19.61
CA ASP A 28 -6.39 2.36 20.75
C ASP A 28 -5.77 1.03 20.30
N ILE A 29 -4.47 0.86 20.57
CA ILE A 29 -3.69 -0.32 20.17
C ILE A 29 -4.09 -1.58 20.93
N THR A 30 -4.65 -1.45 22.14
CA THR A 30 -5.04 -2.59 22.99
C THR A 30 -6.11 -3.46 22.34
N ARG A 31 -6.87 -2.92 21.39
CA ARG A 31 -7.84 -3.69 20.59
C ARG A 31 -7.18 -4.71 19.66
N ILE A 32 -5.90 -4.53 19.34
CA ILE A 32 -5.11 -5.42 18.49
C ILE A 32 -4.22 -6.31 19.35
N THR A 33 -3.48 -5.71 20.29
CA THR A 33 -2.45 -6.41 21.07
C THR A 33 -2.98 -7.02 22.37
N GLY A 34 -4.16 -6.61 22.84
CA GLY A 34 -4.57 -6.79 24.23
C GLY A 34 -3.81 -5.85 25.17
N ASN A 35 -4.03 -6.01 26.47
CA ASN A 35 -3.39 -5.18 27.51
C ASN A 35 -1.92 -5.52 27.74
N ASP A 36 -1.53 -6.77 27.48
CA ASP A 36 -0.20 -7.30 27.80
C ASP A 36 0.65 -7.60 26.55
N GLY A 37 0.09 -7.40 25.35
CA GLY A 37 0.80 -7.61 24.09
C GLY A 37 1.57 -6.37 23.64
N CYS A 38 2.68 -6.59 22.94
CA CYS A 38 3.47 -5.52 22.32
C CYS A 38 3.94 -5.92 20.92
N PHE A 39 4.33 -4.90 20.13
CA PHE A 39 5.06 -5.11 18.89
C PHE A 39 6.56 -5.06 19.17
N LEU A 40 7.27 -6.15 18.85
CA LEU A 40 8.72 -6.19 18.90
C LEU A 40 9.29 -5.79 17.54
N LEU A 41 10.09 -4.74 17.51
CA LEU A 41 10.86 -4.34 16.33
C LEU A 41 12.26 -4.95 16.42
N ILE A 42 12.64 -5.74 15.42
CA ILE A 42 13.96 -6.35 15.30
C ILE A 42 14.65 -5.76 14.06
N ASP A 43 15.80 -5.14 14.25
CA ASP A 43 16.61 -4.61 13.16
C ASP A 43 17.27 -5.76 12.39
N SER A 44 17.12 -5.78 11.06
CA SER A 44 17.77 -6.76 10.19
C SER A 44 19.28 -6.52 10.06
N MET A 45 19.77 -5.36 10.50
CA MET A 45 21.16 -4.90 10.35
C MET A 45 21.61 -4.78 8.89
N VAL A 46 20.67 -4.77 7.94
CA VAL A 46 20.91 -4.58 6.51
C VAL A 46 20.60 -3.12 6.15
N LYS A 47 21.59 -2.42 5.59
CA LYS A 47 21.40 -1.04 5.14
C LYS A 47 20.63 -1.02 3.82
N HIS A 48 19.46 -0.40 3.83
CA HIS A 48 18.69 -0.12 2.62
C HIS A 48 18.81 1.37 2.27
N GLU A 49 19.65 1.71 1.29
CA GLU A 49 19.80 3.11 0.87
C GLU A 49 18.73 3.51 -0.16
N LEU A 50 17.90 4.48 0.19
CA LEU A 50 16.83 4.98 -0.68
C LEU A 50 17.30 6.03 -1.70
N THR A 51 18.47 6.65 -1.47
CA THR A 51 18.96 7.82 -2.22
C THR A 51 20.29 7.61 -2.92
N ALA A 52 20.86 6.39 -2.86
CA ALA A 52 22.14 6.10 -3.52
C ALA A 52 22.02 6.21 -5.05
N SER A 53 23.04 6.75 -5.71
CA SER A 53 23.13 6.87 -7.18
C SER A 53 23.04 5.53 -7.94
N ASP A 54 23.29 4.44 -7.25
CA ASP A 54 23.59 3.11 -7.74
C ASP A 54 22.58 2.06 -7.23
N HIS A 55 21.86 2.36 -6.13
CA HIS A 55 20.82 1.51 -5.52
C HIS A 55 19.50 2.24 -5.19
N GLY A 56 19.42 3.57 -5.38
CA GLY A 56 18.21 4.39 -5.20
C GLY A 56 17.11 4.14 -6.23
N MET A 57 17.30 3.13 -7.08
CA MET A 57 16.28 2.64 -8.02
C MET A 57 15.25 1.74 -7.34
N GLY A 58 15.52 1.12 -6.18
CA GLY A 58 14.59 0.15 -5.58
C GLY A 58 13.20 0.73 -5.32
N TYR A 59 13.12 1.83 -4.56
CA TYR A 59 11.84 2.46 -4.23
C TYR A 59 11.12 3.03 -5.47
N ASN A 60 11.85 3.78 -6.30
CA ASN A 60 11.28 4.41 -7.49
C ASN A 60 10.91 3.41 -8.59
N ALA A 61 11.65 2.32 -8.75
CA ALA A 61 11.31 1.23 -9.65
C ALA A 61 10.04 0.52 -9.18
N ILE A 62 9.93 0.19 -7.88
CA ILE A 62 8.69 -0.39 -7.34
C ILE A 62 7.50 0.55 -7.59
N ARG A 63 7.65 1.86 -7.34
CA ARG A 63 6.60 2.85 -7.64
C ARG A 63 6.24 2.84 -9.13
N ALA A 64 7.24 2.88 -10.01
CA ALA A 64 7.04 2.88 -11.46
C ALA A 64 6.37 1.57 -11.94
N ASP A 65 6.75 0.42 -11.38
CA ASP A 65 6.16 -0.88 -11.68
C ASP A 65 4.70 -0.94 -11.25
N ILE A 66 4.36 -0.40 -10.07
CA ILE A 66 2.97 -0.28 -9.60
C ILE A 66 2.16 0.61 -10.57
N GLU A 67 2.67 1.80 -10.90
CA GLU A 67 2.00 2.72 -11.83
C GLU A 67 1.87 2.12 -13.25
N GLY A 68 2.86 1.36 -13.69
CA GLY A 68 2.85 0.62 -14.95
C GLY A 68 1.81 -0.48 -14.97
N ALA A 69 1.75 -1.28 -13.90
CA ALA A 69 0.75 -2.32 -13.71
C ALA A 69 -0.68 -1.74 -13.67
N GLU A 70 -0.88 -0.60 -12.99
CA GLU A 70 -2.18 0.08 -12.96
C GLU A 70 -2.64 0.50 -14.36
N LYS A 71 -1.73 1.06 -15.18
CA LYS A 71 -2.00 1.41 -16.57
C LYS A 71 -2.29 0.18 -17.43
N ALA A 72 -1.55 -0.91 -17.25
CA ALA A 72 -1.74 -2.13 -18.01
C ALA A 72 -3.09 -2.79 -17.70
N VAL A 73 -3.47 -2.88 -16.41
CA VAL A 73 -4.79 -3.37 -15.99
C VAL A 73 -5.91 -2.47 -16.51
N SER A 74 -5.75 -1.16 -16.39
CA SER A 74 -6.69 -0.19 -16.95
C SER A 74 -6.95 -0.45 -18.44
N SER A 75 -5.89 -0.60 -19.24
CA SER A 75 -6.00 -0.82 -20.69
C SER A 75 -6.58 -2.20 -21.05
N VAL A 76 -6.19 -3.27 -20.36
CA VAL A 76 -6.53 -4.65 -20.76
C VAL A 76 -7.86 -5.11 -20.17
N LYS A 77 -8.20 -4.70 -18.95
CA LYS A 77 -9.37 -5.21 -18.22
C LYS A 77 -10.50 -4.20 -18.10
N LEU A 78 -10.20 -2.90 -18.20
CA LEU A 78 -11.14 -1.83 -17.89
C LEU A 78 -11.36 -0.86 -19.05
N GLU A 79 -10.96 -1.25 -20.28
CA GLU A 79 -11.16 -0.45 -21.50
C GLU A 79 -10.60 0.98 -21.37
N GLY A 80 -9.49 1.14 -20.64
CA GLY A 80 -8.83 2.43 -20.40
C GLY A 80 -9.46 3.26 -19.27
N LYS A 81 -10.46 2.73 -18.53
CA LYS A 81 -11.00 3.42 -17.35
C LYS A 81 -9.97 3.49 -16.23
N PRO A 82 -9.97 4.57 -15.41
CA PRO A 82 -9.01 4.73 -14.33
C PRO A 82 -9.01 3.55 -13.36
N PHE A 83 -7.81 3.08 -13.03
CA PHE A 83 -7.59 2.01 -12.06
C PHE A 83 -6.45 2.39 -11.13
N LYS A 84 -6.63 2.13 -9.84
CA LYS A 84 -5.57 2.15 -8.84
C LYS A 84 -5.74 1.00 -7.87
N PHE A 85 -4.66 0.36 -7.45
CA PHE A 85 -4.73 -0.70 -6.45
C PHE A 85 -5.30 -0.19 -5.13
N CYS A 86 -5.00 1.07 -4.76
CA CYS A 86 -5.57 1.66 -3.55
C CYS A 86 -7.09 1.85 -3.63
N TYR A 87 -7.66 2.04 -4.82
CA TYR A 87 -9.11 2.11 -4.99
C TYR A 87 -9.74 0.73 -4.90
N LEU A 88 -9.10 -0.30 -5.47
CA LEU A 88 -9.53 -1.69 -5.33
C LEU A 88 -9.54 -2.13 -3.86
N ALA A 89 -8.49 -1.79 -3.09
CA ALA A 89 -8.40 -2.14 -1.68
C ALA A 89 -9.46 -1.46 -0.81
N ARG A 90 -9.86 -0.23 -1.16
CA ARG A 90 -10.87 0.55 -0.41
C ARG A 90 -12.30 0.19 -0.81
N GLU A 91 -12.54 0.02 -2.10
CA GLU A 91 -13.88 -0.15 -2.68
C GLU A 91 -13.85 -1.24 -3.76
N PRO A 92 -13.62 -2.52 -3.37
CA PRO A 92 -13.43 -3.59 -4.34
C PRO A 92 -14.64 -3.81 -5.25
N SER A 93 -15.85 -3.57 -4.73
CA SER A 93 -17.12 -3.69 -5.45
C SER A 93 -17.24 -2.79 -6.67
N LYS A 94 -16.42 -1.73 -6.80
CA LYS A 94 -16.33 -0.89 -8.01
C LYS A 94 -15.67 -1.61 -9.18
N PHE A 95 -14.88 -2.66 -8.92
CA PHE A 95 -14.05 -3.33 -9.91
C PHE A 95 -14.42 -4.80 -10.10
N THR A 96 -14.86 -5.47 -9.05
CA THR A 96 -15.23 -6.89 -9.10
C THR A 96 -16.36 -7.22 -8.13
N SER A 97 -17.19 -8.19 -8.50
CA SER A 97 -18.16 -8.83 -7.61
C SER A 97 -17.58 -10.05 -6.89
N ASP A 98 -16.40 -10.51 -7.29
CA ASP A 98 -15.73 -11.69 -6.76
C ASP A 98 -14.71 -11.30 -5.67
N ASP A 99 -13.95 -12.28 -5.18
CA ASP A 99 -12.85 -12.04 -4.25
C ASP A 99 -11.82 -11.06 -4.86
N PRO A 100 -11.55 -9.91 -4.21
CA PRO A 100 -10.59 -8.92 -4.69
C PRO A 100 -9.18 -9.48 -4.90
N VAL A 101 -8.77 -10.46 -4.10
CA VAL A 101 -7.47 -11.12 -4.24
C VAL A 101 -7.42 -11.94 -5.53
N MET A 102 -8.51 -12.65 -5.83
CA MET A 102 -8.64 -13.41 -7.07
C MET A 102 -8.70 -12.51 -8.30
N TYR A 103 -9.34 -11.34 -8.19
CA TYR A 103 -9.32 -10.33 -9.25
C TYR A 103 -7.90 -9.83 -9.54
N VAL A 104 -7.09 -9.53 -8.51
CA VAL A 104 -5.67 -9.17 -8.69
C VAL A 104 -4.89 -10.30 -9.36
N HIS A 105 -5.13 -11.55 -8.97
CA HIS A 105 -4.50 -12.70 -9.61
C HIS A 105 -4.86 -12.81 -11.09
N ALA A 106 -6.13 -12.59 -11.44
CA ALA A 106 -6.59 -12.57 -12.84
C ALA A 106 -6.00 -11.41 -13.67
N CYS A 107 -5.54 -10.35 -13.01
CA CYS A 107 -4.84 -9.24 -13.65
C CYS A 107 -3.37 -9.55 -13.99
N LYS A 108 -2.80 -10.66 -13.49
CA LYS A 108 -1.39 -11.01 -13.68
C LYS A 108 -0.95 -10.98 -15.14
N HIS A 109 -1.75 -11.52 -16.06
CA HIS A 109 -1.44 -11.50 -17.49
C HIS A 109 -1.35 -10.11 -18.10
N ALA A 110 -2.06 -9.12 -17.55
CA ALA A 110 -1.94 -7.72 -17.97
C ALA A 110 -0.68 -7.07 -17.37
N MET A 111 -0.34 -7.40 -16.12
CA MET A 111 0.79 -6.79 -15.40
C MET A 111 2.16 -7.31 -15.84
N THR A 112 2.24 -8.57 -16.26
CA THR A 112 3.47 -9.21 -16.76
C THR A 112 3.22 -9.74 -18.17
N PRO A 113 3.46 -8.93 -19.22
CA PRO A 113 3.41 -9.41 -20.59
C PRO A 113 4.50 -10.47 -20.79
N SER A 114 4.11 -11.66 -21.25
CA SER A 114 5.02 -12.72 -21.68
C SER A 114 5.79 -12.36 -22.94
#